data_AF-A0A0G4ETF4-F1
#
_entry.id   AF-A0A0G4ETF4-F1
#
_cell.length_a   1.000
_cell.length_b   1.000
_cell.length_c   1.000
_cell.angle_alpha   90.00
_cell.angle_beta   90.00
_cell.angle_gamma   90.00
#
_symmetry.space_group_name_H-M   'P 1'
#
loop_
_entity.id
_entity.type
_entity.pdbx_description
1 polymer ?
#
loop_
_entity_poly.entity_id
_entity_poly.type
_entity_poly.pdbx_seq_one_letter_code
_entity_poly.pdbx_strand_id
1 'polypeptide(L)'
;MHLADALAAEMSQPSPRVLTLDEAGNQLIETERQLKNERWRATMDMRLTALEHQHQMEGLQVQLAARDASLAEKDKQLLSAQAAAKAVQQSTSVGAGLLSVAVHVLLAVALIGVVAVSMGWWEAAEGLVCAKREAAIDDKLRALLTEKDKQLTEAREAHERRLADRTGEIVALKGQLADREAAIETLQQKSLSLDVTPLSLGSAEGELGTFMRIVARNTTIPIKKSRIHMTVVDNQAMILFKVYEGEKPMAEDNHLLGELLFTGIPRAPKGKGRVELTFEIDANGILTIVATEESTGHTQSITIVSSAVKTLVDIKRMVRQSE
;
A
#
# COMPACT_ATOMS: atom_id res chain seq x y z
N MET A 1 3.61 -49.12 8.82
CA MET A 1 3.36 -48.44 10.11
C MET A 1 3.16 -46.93 10.00
N HIS A 2 3.26 -46.27 8.83
CA HIS A 2 3.18 -44.79 8.76
C HIS A 2 1.84 -44.20 8.30
N LEU A 3 0.89 -45.01 7.83
CA LEU A 3 -0.43 -44.51 7.39
C LEU A 3 -1.48 -44.54 8.51
N ALA A 4 -1.35 -45.44 9.49
CA ALA A 4 -2.27 -45.51 10.62
C ALA A 4 -2.02 -44.35 11.62
N ASP A 5 -0.75 -43.98 11.84
CA ASP A 5 -0.39 -42.87 12.72
C ASP A 5 -0.78 -41.50 12.13
N ALA A 6 -0.75 -41.36 10.80
CA ALA A 6 -1.20 -40.14 10.11
C ALA A 6 -2.72 -39.94 10.22
N LEU A 7 -3.51 -41.01 10.10
CA LEU A 7 -4.96 -40.94 10.28
C LEU A 7 -5.37 -40.70 11.74
N ALA A 8 -4.61 -41.24 12.70
CA ALA A 8 -4.89 -41.01 14.13
C ALA A 8 -4.63 -39.55 14.56
N ALA A 9 -3.66 -38.86 13.93
CA ALA A 9 -3.39 -37.45 14.18
C ALA A 9 -4.49 -36.53 13.62
N GLU A 10 -5.12 -36.91 12.50
CA GLU A 10 -6.18 -36.13 11.85
C GLU A 10 -7.53 -36.28 12.55
N MET A 11 -7.79 -37.44 13.15
CA MET A 11 -8.98 -37.68 13.98
C MET A 11 -8.87 -37.11 15.42
N SER A 12 -7.69 -36.62 15.81
CA SER A 12 -7.44 -35.95 17.10
C SER A 12 -7.42 -34.41 16.98
N GLN A 13 -8.01 -33.84 15.93
CA GLN A 13 -8.17 -32.40 15.86
C GLN A 13 -9.33 -31.94 16.74
N PRO A 14 -9.11 -31.02 17.71
CA PRO A 14 -10.18 -30.48 18.52
C PRO A 14 -11.21 -29.79 17.63
N SER A 15 -12.50 -29.98 17.94
CA SER A 15 -13.61 -29.40 17.19
C SER A 15 -13.37 -27.90 16.92
N PRO A 16 -13.58 -27.41 15.69
CA PRO A 16 -13.28 -26.02 15.35
C PRO A 16 -14.04 -25.10 16.30
N ARG A 17 -13.29 -24.36 17.10
CA ARG A 17 -13.83 -23.42 18.08
C ARG A 17 -14.54 -22.33 17.29
N VAL A 18 -15.86 -22.19 17.46
CA VAL A 18 -16.63 -21.10 16.84
C VAL A 18 -16.14 -19.80 17.47
N LEU A 19 -15.33 -19.06 16.73
CA LEU A 19 -14.81 -17.76 17.16
C LEU A 19 -15.97 -16.80 17.30
N THR A 20 -15.97 -16.03 18.38
CA THR A 20 -16.92 -14.93 18.53
C THR A 20 -16.65 -13.86 17.48
N LEU A 21 -17.67 -13.06 17.10
CA LEU A 21 -17.54 -12.06 16.04
C LEU A 21 -16.38 -11.06 16.31
N ASP A 22 -16.13 -10.76 17.58
CA ASP A 22 -15.03 -9.89 18.04
C ASP A 22 -13.65 -10.56 17.90
N GLU A 23 -13.55 -11.86 18.17
CA GLU A 23 -12.29 -12.61 17.96
C GLU A 23 -11.96 -12.77 16.47
N ALA A 24 -12.97 -13.00 15.64
CA ALA A 24 -12.81 -13.05 14.19
C ALA A 24 -12.41 -11.69 13.60
N GLY A 25 -12.99 -10.59 14.10
CA GLY A 25 -12.61 -9.23 13.73
C GLY A 25 -11.16 -8.89 14.11
N ASN A 26 -10.73 -9.25 15.32
CA ASN A 26 -9.35 -9.04 15.76
C ASN A 26 -8.35 -9.88 14.96
N GLN A 27 -8.68 -11.13 14.62
CA GLN A 27 -7.84 -11.94 13.74
C GLN A 27 -7.73 -11.35 12.34
N LEU A 28 -8.81 -10.82 11.78
CA LEU A 28 -8.78 -10.15 10.47
C LEU A 28 -7.82 -8.95 10.47
N ILE A 29 -7.89 -8.09 11.50
CA ILE A 29 -7.00 -6.93 11.66
C ILE A 29 -5.53 -7.37 11.77
N GLU A 30 -5.25 -8.43 12.53
CA GLU A 30 -3.89 -8.94 12.69
C GLU A 30 -3.36 -9.53 11.36
N THR A 31 -4.21 -10.24 10.60
CA THR A 31 -3.83 -10.78 9.28
C THR A 31 -3.58 -9.67 8.24
N GLU A 32 -4.39 -8.60 8.24
CA GLU A 32 -4.14 -7.44 7.37
C GLU A 32 -2.83 -6.73 7.72
N ARG A 33 -2.51 -6.62 9.01
CA ARG A 33 -1.24 -6.06 9.47
C ARG A 33 -0.06 -6.93 9.02
N GLN A 34 -0.19 -8.26 9.09
CA GLN A 34 0.83 -9.18 8.60
C GLN A 34 1.03 -9.08 7.08
N LEU A 35 -0.05 -9.08 6.30
CA LEU A 35 -0.01 -8.92 4.84
C LEU A 35 0.62 -7.59 4.42
N LYS A 36 0.34 -6.49 5.13
CA LYS A 36 1.00 -5.19 4.88
C LYS A 36 2.50 -5.26 5.16
N ASN A 37 2.91 -5.91 6.25
CA ASN A 37 4.33 -6.08 6.57
C ASN A 37 5.06 -6.98 5.56
N GLU A 38 4.45 -8.07 5.11
CA GLU A 38 5.03 -8.95 4.09
C GLU A 38 5.16 -8.26 2.74
N ARG A 39 4.15 -7.50 2.31
CA ARG A 39 4.24 -6.69 1.08
C ARG A 39 5.35 -5.64 1.17
N TRP A 40 5.50 -4.99 2.31
CA TRP A 40 6.57 -4.01 2.52
C TRP A 40 7.95 -4.67 2.45
N ARG A 41 8.12 -5.84 3.06
CA ARG A 41 9.36 -6.63 2.99
C ARG A 41 9.69 -7.07 1.57
N ALA A 42 8.74 -7.65 0.85
CA ALA A 42 8.94 -8.07 -0.55
C ALA A 42 9.32 -6.88 -1.46
N THR A 43 8.75 -5.70 -1.23
CA THR A 43 9.10 -4.48 -1.96
C THR A 43 10.52 -4.00 -1.65
N MET A 44 10.95 -4.11 -0.39
CA MET A 44 12.31 -3.76 0.02
C MET A 44 13.35 -4.76 -0.50
N ASP A 45 13.05 -6.06 -0.50
CA ASP A 45 13.95 -7.09 -1.03
C ASP A 45 14.15 -6.96 -2.55
N MET A 46 13.09 -6.60 -3.30
CA MET A 46 13.22 -6.27 -4.73
C MET A 46 14.09 -5.04 -4.97
N ARG A 47 14.01 -4.02 -4.10
CA ARG A 47 14.86 -2.83 -4.20
C ARG A 47 16.32 -3.14 -3.85
N LEU A 48 16.55 -3.99 -2.85
CA LEU A 48 17.88 -4.41 -2.44
C LEU A 48 18.57 -5.21 -3.56
N THR A 49 17.87 -6.21 -4.11
CA THR A 49 18.39 -7.01 -5.23
C THR A 49 18.63 -6.17 -6.50
N ALA A 50 17.80 -5.16 -6.77
CA ALA A 50 18.04 -4.22 -7.87
C ALA A 50 19.29 -3.37 -7.66
N LEU A 51 19.54 -2.89 -6.43
CA LEU A 51 20.75 -2.14 -6.09
C LEU A 51 22.02 -3.00 -6.16
N GLU A 52 21.94 -4.26 -5.71
CA GLU A 52 23.05 -5.21 -5.84
C GLU A 52 23.41 -5.48 -7.31
N HIS A 53 22.40 -5.67 -8.17
CA HIS A 53 22.60 -5.81 -9.61
C HIS A 53 23.22 -4.54 -10.23
N GLN A 54 22.79 -3.35 -9.80
CA GLN A 54 23.37 -2.10 -10.29
C GLN A 54 24.86 -2.00 -9.93
N HIS A 55 25.24 -2.31 -8.69
CA HIS A 55 26.64 -2.32 -8.27
C HIS A 55 27.48 -3.37 -9.00
N GLN A 56 26.93 -4.54 -9.29
CA GLN A 56 27.61 -5.55 -10.11
C GLN A 56 27.86 -5.05 -11.54
N MET A 57 26.89 -4.38 -12.15
CA MET A 57 27.02 -3.80 -13.49
C MET A 57 28.06 -2.67 -13.53
N GLU A 58 28.07 -1.78 -12.53
CA GLU A 58 29.10 -0.75 -12.38
C GLU A 58 30.50 -1.38 -12.23
N GLY A 59 30.63 -2.46 -11.45
CA GLY A 59 31.88 -3.20 -11.32
C GLY A 59 32.39 -3.80 -12.65
N LEU A 60 31.48 -4.39 -13.44
CA LEU A 60 31.82 -4.92 -14.77
C LEU A 60 32.21 -3.83 -15.77
N GLN A 61 31.58 -2.65 -15.71
CA GLN A 61 31.95 -1.51 -16.54
C GLN A 61 33.36 -1.00 -16.23
N VAL A 62 33.75 -0.94 -14.96
CA VAL A 62 35.11 -0.56 -14.56
C VAL A 62 36.15 -1.56 -15.08
N GLN A 63 35.83 -2.86 -15.05
CA GLN A 63 36.73 -3.90 -15.59
C GLN A 63 36.88 -3.82 -17.11
N LEU A 64 35.80 -3.52 -17.84
CA LEU A 64 35.84 -3.29 -19.28
C LEU A 64 36.71 -2.07 -19.62
N ALA A 65 36.50 -0.95 -18.92
CA ALA A 65 37.31 0.26 -19.12
C ALA A 65 38.81 0.03 -18.85
N ALA A 66 39.15 -0.76 -17.82
CA ALA A 66 40.53 -1.13 -17.53
C ALA A 66 41.15 -2.02 -18.63
N ARG A 67 40.37 -2.93 -19.21
CA ARG A 67 40.80 -3.79 -20.31
C ARG A 67 41.05 -2.97 -21.59
N ASP A 68 40.18 -2.01 -21.89
CA ASP A 68 40.31 -1.14 -23.06
C ASP A 68 41.55 -0.23 -22.94
N ALA A 69 41.83 0.30 -21.75
CA ALA A 69 43.06 1.06 -21.49
C ALA A 69 44.33 0.20 -21.68
N SER A 70 44.30 -1.07 -21.28
CA SER A 70 45.43 -1.99 -21.49
C SER A 70 45.65 -2.33 -22.97
N LEU A 71 44.58 -2.46 -23.76
CA LEU A 71 44.67 -2.66 -25.20
C LEU A 71 45.27 -1.44 -25.90
N ALA A 72 44.83 -0.23 -25.53
CA ALA A 72 45.38 1.01 -26.07
C ALA A 72 46.89 1.17 -25.80
N GLU A 73 47.36 0.77 -24.60
CA GLU A 73 48.79 0.80 -24.29
C GLU A 73 49.59 -0.22 -25.13
N LYS A 74 49.03 -1.41 -25.37
CA LYS A 74 49.64 -2.41 -26.26
C LYS A 74 49.75 -1.91 -27.70
N ASP A 75 48.74 -1.22 -28.22
CA ASP A 75 48.77 -0.64 -29.58
C ASP A 75 49.86 0.44 -29.71
N LYS A 76 50.04 1.26 -28.67
CA LYS A 76 51.10 2.26 -28.61
C LYS A 76 52.49 1.64 -28.61
N GLN A 77 52.69 0.54 -27.88
CA GLN A 77 53.94 -0.22 -27.89
C GLN A 77 54.23 -0.81 -29.26
N LEU A 78 53.22 -1.37 -29.93
CA LEU A 78 53.34 -1.96 -31.27
C LEU A 78 53.72 -0.91 -32.32
N LEU A 79 53.11 0.27 -32.27
CA LEU A 79 53.47 1.41 -33.12
C LEU A 79 54.90 1.91 -32.88
N SER A 80 55.34 1.96 -31.62
CA SER A 80 56.71 2.35 -31.28
C SER A 80 57.76 1.34 -31.77
N ALA A 81 57.44 0.04 -31.70
CA ALA A 81 58.29 -1.03 -32.21
C ALA A 81 58.39 -0.99 -33.74
N GLN A 82 57.27 -0.73 -34.43
CA GLN A 82 57.26 -0.54 -35.89
C GLN A 82 58.07 0.70 -36.32
N ALA A 83 58.00 1.79 -35.56
CA ALA A 83 58.81 2.98 -35.82
C ALA A 83 60.32 2.72 -35.64
N ALA A 84 60.70 1.97 -34.60
CA ALA A 84 62.09 1.56 -34.37
C ALA A 84 62.63 0.66 -35.51
N ALA A 85 61.82 -0.30 -35.99
CA ALA A 85 62.17 -1.13 -37.14
C ALA A 85 62.41 -0.29 -38.41
N LYS A 86 61.57 0.75 -38.64
CA LYS A 86 61.71 1.65 -39.79
C LYS A 86 62.95 2.56 -39.70
N ALA A 87 63.37 2.93 -38.49
CA ALA A 87 64.60 3.70 -38.26
C ALA A 87 65.88 2.88 -38.53
N VAL A 88 65.88 1.58 -38.19
CA VAL A 88 66.97 0.65 -38.53
C VAL A 88 67.14 0.49 -40.05
N GLN A 89 66.05 0.61 -40.81
CA GLN A 89 66.06 0.49 -42.27
C GLN A 89 66.62 1.74 -42.99
N GLN A 90 66.84 2.86 -42.29
CA GLN A 90 67.29 4.13 -42.87
C GLN A 90 68.80 4.42 -42.70
N SER A 91 69.58 3.59 -42.01
CA SER A 91 70.99 3.87 -41.71
C SER A 91 72.02 3.24 -42.67
N THR A 92 71.64 2.75 -43.85
CA THR A 92 72.60 2.20 -44.84
C THR A 92 72.66 3.06 -46.11
N SER A 93 73.21 4.26 -45.96
CA SER A 93 73.79 5.08 -47.04
C SER A 93 74.77 6.05 -46.35
N VAL A 94 76.05 6.25 -46.66
CA VAL A 94 76.82 6.36 -47.91
C VAL A 94 78.32 6.25 -47.57
N GLY A 95 79.19 5.80 -48.49
CA GLY A 95 80.61 6.19 -48.49
C GLY A 95 81.58 5.21 -49.17
N ALA A 96 82.24 5.61 -50.26
CA ALA A 96 82.93 4.76 -51.23
C ALA A 96 84.50 4.82 -51.19
N GLY A 97 85.16 3.75 -51.68
CA GLY A 97 86.55 3.70 -52.20
C GLY A 97 87.49 2.71 -51.48
N LEU A 98 88.37 1.89 -52.08
CA LEU A 98 88.79 1.59 -53.46
C LEU A 98 89.41 0.16 -53.51
N LEU A 99 88.97 -0.60 -54.53
CA LEU A 99 89.65 -1.68 -55.30
C LEU A 99 90.18 -3.01 -54.72
N SER A 100 90.06 -3.35 -53.44
CA SER A 100 90.14 -4.78 -53.00
C SER A 100 88.89 -5.24 -52.23
N VAL A 101 88.12 -4.25 -51.81
CA VAL A 101 86.84 -4.36 -51.12
C VAL A 101 85.70 -4.72 -52.09
N ALA A 102 85.85 -4.50 -53.40
CA ALA A 102 84.77 -4.69 -54.37
C ALA A 102 84.31 -6.15 -54.52
N VAL A 103 85.21 -7.14 -54.47
CA VAL A 103 84.83 -8.56 -54.59
C VAL A 103 84.18 -9.05 -53.29
N HIS A 104 84.74 -8.69 -52.12
CA HIS A 104 84.16 -9.05 -50.83
C HIS A 104 82.87 -8.29 -50.53
N VAL A 105 82.72 -7.04 -50.97
CA VAL A 105 81.47 -6.29 -50.87
C VAL A 105 80.46 -6.78 -51.89
N LEU A 106 80.83 -7.18 -53.11
CA LEU A 106 79.88 -7.82 -54.03
C LEU A 106 79.42 -9.18 -53.51
N LEU A 107 80.31 -9.98 -52.92
CA LEU A 107 79.93 -11.27 -52.29
C LEU A 107 79.13 -11.05 -51.00
N ALA A 108 79.47 -10.05 -50.19
CA ALA A 108 78.71 -9.70 -48.99
C ALA A 108 77.35 -9.07 -49.34
N VAL A 109 77.24 -8.22 -50.36
CA VAL A 109 75.97 -7.67 -50.86
C VAL A 109 75.14 -8.77 -51.51
N ALA A 110 75.75 -9.73 -52.21
CA ALA A 110 75.05 -10.90 -52.71
C ALA A 110 74.58 -11.82 -51.58
N LEU A 111 75.40 -12.08 -50.55
CA LEU A 111 75.01 -12.86 -49.37
C LEU A 111 73.95 -12.15 -48.53
N ILE A 112 74.05 -10.84 -48.32
CA ILE A 112 73.05 -10.01 -47.66
C ILE A 112 71.76 -10.00 -48.49
N GLY A 113 71.86 -9.96 -49.83
CA GLY A 113 70.71 -10.09 -50.72
C GLY A 113 70.03 -11.46 -50.61
N VAL A 114 70.81 -12.55 -50.56
CA VAL A 114 70.29 -13.91 -50.37
C VAL A 114 69.68 -14.08 -48.98
N VAL A 115 70.32 -13.56 -47.93
CA VAL A 115 69.80 -13.58 -46.56
C VAL A 115 68.54 -12.74 -46.47
N ALA A 116 68.51 -11.52 -47.01
CA ALA A 116 67.33 -10.65 -47.04
C ALA A 116 66.17 -11.25 -47.84
N VAL A 117 66.44 -11.94 -48.95
CA VAL A 117 65.40 -12.68 -49.69
C VAL A 117 64.92 -13.88 -48.88
N SER A 118 65.80 -14.65 -48.25
CA SER A 118 65.39 -15.78 -47.40
C SER A 118 64.62 -15.34 -46.15
N MET A 119 64.98 -14.19 -45.58
CA MET A 119 64.37 -13.60 -44.41
C MET A 119 63.04 -12.92 -44.77
N GLY A 120 62.93 -12.31 -45.94
CA GLY A 120 61.66 -11.82 -46.50
C GLY A 120 60.70 -12.94 -46.87
N TRP A 121 61.19 -14.09 -47.35
CA TRP A 121 60.38 -15.30 -47.55
C TRP A 121 59.96 -15.93 -46.21
N TRP A 122 60.80 -15.84 -45.18
CA TRP A 122 60.48 -16.27 -43.82
C TRP A 122 59.41 -15.37 -43.17
N GLU A 123 59.56 -14.05 -43.25
CA GLU A 123 58.58 -13.07 -42.77
C GLU A 123 57.24 -13.17 -43.51
N ALA A 124 57.27 -13.39 -44.83
CA ALA A 124 56.06 -13.64 -45.60
C ALA A 124 55.38 -14.98 -45.23
N ALA A 125 56.16 -16.02 -44.94
CA ALA A 125 55.63 -17.31 -44.50
C ALA A 125 55.02 -17.23 -43.09
N GLU A 126 55.66 -16.55 -42.14
CA GLU A 126 55.09 -16.30 -40.81
C GLU A 126 53.86 -15.40 -40.88
N GLY A 127 53.87 -14.36 -41.72
CA GLY A 127 52.71 -13.50 -41.97
C GLY A 127 51.49 -14.27 -42.49
N LEU A 128 51.71 -15.23 -43.41
CA LEU A 128 50.63 -16.08 -43.94
C LEU A 128 50.08 -17.06 -42.89
N VAL A 129 50.94 -17.60 -42.01
CA VAL A 129 50.53 -18.49 -40.92
C VAL A 129 49.77 -17.72 -39.84
N CYS A 130 50.21 -16.51 -39.50
CA CYS A 130 49.50 -15.61 -38.59
C CYS A 130 48.14 -15.19 -39.16
N ALA A 131 48.08 -14.77 -40.43
CA ALA A 131 46.82 -14.40 -41.08
C ALA A 131 45.81 -15.56 -41.15
N LYS A 132 46.27 -16.80 -41.40
CA LYS A 132 45.39 -17.98 -41.37
C LYS A 132 44.88 -18.31 -39.96
N ARG A 133 45.71 -18.14 -38.92
CA ARG A 133 45.28 -18.33 -37.53
C ARG A 133 44.30 -17.26 -37.09
N GLU A 134 44.51 -16.02 -37.48
CA GLU A 134 43.63 -14.88 -37.19
C GLU A 134 42.27 -15.04 -37.87
N ALA A 135 42.24 -15.41 -39.16
CA ALA A 135 40.99 -15.73 -39.87
C ALA A 135 40.21 -16.89 -39.21
N ALA A 136 40.92 -17.93 -38.74
CA ALA A 136 40.29 -19.06 -38.05
C ALA A 136 39.74 -18.69 -36.65
N ILE A 137 40.35 -17.72 -35.97
CA ILE A 137 39.86 -17.18 -34.70
C ILE A 137 38.63 -16.30 -34.95
N ASP A 138 38.68 -15.45 -35.98
CA ASP A 138 37.56 -14.58 -36.37
C ASP A 138 36.32 -15.39 -36.78
N ASP A 139 36.48 -16.47 -37.55
CA ASP A 139 35.35 -17.32 -37.93
C ASP A 139 34.73 -18.04 -36.73
N LYS A 140 35.54 -18.48 -35.77
CA LYS A 140 35.03 -19.04 -34.50
C LYS A 140 34.33 -18.00 -33.65
N LEU A 141 34.86 -16.78 -33.60
CA LEU A 141 34.26 -15.67 -32.85
C LEU A 141 32.92 -15.28 -33.46
N ARG A 142 32.83 -15.17 -34.79
CA ARG A 142 31.58 -14.93 -35.52
C ARG A 142 30.55 -16.03 -35.25
N ALA A 143 30.94 -17.30 -35.28
CA ALA A 143 30.04 -18.41 -34.97
C ALA A 143 29.49 -18.34 -33.53
N LEU A 144 30.35 -18.04 -32.55
CA LEU A 144 29.93 -17.87 -31.15
C LEU A 144 29.02 -16.66 -30.96
N LEU A 145 29.28 -15.55 -31.67
CA LEU A 145 28.42 -14.38 -31.64
C LEU A 145 27.04 -14.70 -32.22
N THR A 146 26.97 -15.39 -33.37
CA THR A 146 25.70 -15.79 -33.96
C THR A 146 24.88 -16.72 -33.08
N GLU A 147 25.54 -17.63 -32.36
CA GLU A 147 24.87 -18.53 -31.41
C GLU A 147 24.36 -17.77 -30.19
N LYS A 148 25.16 -16.85 -29.64
CA LYS A 148 24.72 -16.01 -28.51
C LYS A 148 23.59 -15.06 -28.89
N ASP A 149 23.63 -14.48 -30.08
CA ASP A 149 22.56 -13.62 -30.59
C ASP A 149 21.26 -14.40 -30.73
N LYS A 150 21.33 -15.64 -31.24
CA LYS A 150 20.18 -16.53 -31.30
C LYS A 150 19.61 -16.81 -29.90
N GLN A 151 20.45 -17.18 -28.95
CA GLN A 151 20.03 -17.42 -27.56
C GLN A 151 19.41 -16.17 -26.91
N LEU A 152 19.96 -14.98 -27.18
CA LEU A 152 19.42 -13.70 -26.71
C LEU A 152 18.05 -13.41 -27.32
N THR A 153 17.86 -13.68 -28.61
CA THR A 153 16.56 -13.47 -29.27
C THR A 153 15.49 -14.41 -28.71
N GLU A 154 15.80 -15.70 -28.54
CA GLU A 154 14.87 -16.68 -27.96
C GLU A 154 14.52 -16.35 -26.49
N ALA A 155 15.51 -15.94 -25.70
CA ALA A 155 15.30 -15.51 -24.32
C ALA A 155 14.43 -14.25 -24.23
N ARG A 156 14.61 -13.29 -25.14
CA ARG A 156 13.81 -12.07 -25.22
C ARG A 156 12.35 -12.38 -25.57
N GLU A 157 12.11 -13.19 -26.59
CA GLU A 157 10.75 -13.58 -26.97
C GLU A 157 10.04 -14.37 -25.84
N ALA A 158 10.75 -15.28 -25.17
CA ALA A 158 10.21 -16.02 -24.03
C ALA A 158 9.89 -15.12 -22.83
N HIS A 159 10.65 -14.04 -22.63
CA HIS A 159 10.36 -13.03 -21.61
C HIS A 159 9.16 -12.17 -21.98
N GLU A 160 9.05 -11.74 -23.24
CA GLU A 160 7.91 -10.97 -23.74
C GLU A 160 6.59 -11.77 -23.66
N ARG A 161 6.61 -13.08 -23.96
CA ARG A 161 5.45 -13.97 -23.76
C ARG A 161 5.03 -14.07 -22.29
N ARG A 162 5.99 -14.22 -21.37
CA ARG A 162 5.73 -14.25 -19.92
C ARG A 162 5.13 -12.93 -19.41
N LEU A 163 5.55 -11.79 -19.96
CA LEU A 163 4.96 -10.50 -19.64
C LEU A 163 3.52 -10.41 -20.16
N ALA A 164 3.25 -10.87 -21.38
CA ALA A 164 1.90 -10.88 -21.95
C ALA A 164 0.92 -11.72 -21.09
N ASP A 165 1.32 -12.92 -20.69
CA ASP A 165 0.49 -13.78 -19.82
C ASP A 165 0.22 -13.12 -18.46
N ARG A 166 1.25 -12.54 -17.83
CA ARG A 166 1.10 -11.79 -16.57
C ARG A 166 0.19 -10.58 -16.72
N THR A 167 0.26 -9.87 -17.85
CA THR A 167 -0.66 -8.74 -18.09
C THR A 167 -2.10 -9.20 -18.24
N GLY A 168 -2.34 -10.34 -18.89
CA GLY A 168 -3.68 -10.95 -18.97
C GLY A 168 -4.22 -11.33 -17.59
N GLU A 169 -3.39 -11.95 -16.75
CA GLU A 169 -3.75 -12.30 -15.37
C GLU A 169 -4.05 -11.05 -14.52
N ILE A 170 -3.24 -9.99 -14.64
CA ILE A 170 -3.47 -8.71 -13.96
C ILE A 170 -4.78 -8.06 -14.42
N VAL A 171 -5.10 -8.10 -15.71
CA VAL A 171 -6.37 -7.55 -16.24
C VAL A 171 -7.56 -8.35 -15.71
N ALA A 172 -7.47 -9.68 -15.67
CA ALA A 172 -8.51 -10.53 -15.09
C ALA A 172 -8.71 -10.26 -13.59
N LEU A 173 -7.62 -10.16 -12.82
CA LEU A 173 -7.67 -9.82 -11.40
C LEU A 173 -8.22 -8.41 -11.15
N LYS A 174 -7.91 -7.43 -12.01
CA LYS A 174 -8.50 -6.09 -11.95
C LYS A 174 -10.01 -6.11 -12.21
N GLY A 175 -10.48 -6.91 -13.15
CA GLY A 175 -11.91 -7.11 -13.39
C GLY A 175 -12.61 -7.66 -12.14
N GLN A 176 -12.05 -8.70 -11.54
CA GLN A 176 -12.58 -9.27 -10.29
C GLN A 176 -12.56 -8.28 -9.12
N LEU A 177 -11.56 -7.40 -9.05
CA LEU A 177 -11.49 -6.34 -8.04
C LEU A 177 -12.58 -5.28 -8.27
N ALA A 178 -12.80 -4.85 -9.52
CA ALA A 178 -13.86 -3.90 -9.85
C ALA A 178 -15.25 -4.46 -9.52
N ASP A 179 -15.50 -5.74 -9.80
CA ASP A 179 -16.77 -6.40 -9.43
C ASP A 179 -16.96 -6.47 -7.91
N ARG A 180 -15.88 -6.72 -7.16
CA ARG A 180 -15.90 -6.70 -5.70
C ARG A 180 -16.08 -5.29 -5.14
N GLU A 181 -15.48 -4.27 -5.76
CA GLU A 181 -15.65 -2.86 -5.39
C GLU A 181 -17.11 -2.42 -5.59
N ALA A 182 -17.73 -2.78 -6.71
CA ALA A 182 -19.16 -2.53 -6.94
C ALA A 182 -20.06 -3.28 -5.95
N ALA A 183 -19.70 -4.52 -5.56
CA ALA A 183 -20.40 -5.26 -4.52
C ALA A 183 -20.26 -4.60 -3.13
N ILE A 184 -19.10 -4.00 -2.83
CA ILE A 184 -18.89 -3.27 -1.57
C ILE A 184 -19.69 -1.97 -1.57
N GLU A 185 -19.72 -1.23 -2.67
CA GLU A 185 -20.47 0.03 -2.77
C GLU A 185 -21.98 -0.21 -2.64
N THR A 186 -22.50 -1.29 -3.23
CA THR A 186 -23.90 -1.70 -3.03
C THR A 186 -24.19 -2.18 -1.62
N LEU A 187 -23.23 -2.81 -0.92
CA LEU A 187 -23.34 -3.13 0.51
C LEU A 187 -23.26 -1.89 1.40
N GLN A 188 -22.47 -0.87 1.04
CA GLN A 188 -22.41 0.41 1.75
C GLN A 188 -23.71 1.20 1.61
N GLN A 189 -24.34 1.19 0.43
CA GLN A 189 -25.67 1.76 0.25
C GLN A 189 -26.77 0.96 0.96
N LYS A 190 -26.60 -0.37 1.08
CA LYS A 190 -27.52 -1.25 1.83
C LYS A 190 -27.28 -1.25 3.33
N SER A 191 -26.12 -0.78 3.78
CA SER A 191 -25.87 -0.25 5.13
C SER A 191 -26.52 1.13 5.24
N LEU A 192 -27.84 1.16 5.05
CA LEU A 192 -28.67 2.22 5.57
C LEU A 192 -28.54 2.12 7.09
N SER A 193 -27.53 2.78 7.67
CA SER A 193 -27.37 2.87 9.12
C SER A 193 -28.68 3.40 9.67
N LEU A 194 -29.43 2.54 10.35
CA LEU A 194 -30.50 3.00 11.21
C LEU A 194 -29.80 3.68 12.37
N ASP A 195 -29.64 4.99 12.25
CA ASP A 195 -29.20 5.79 13.37
C ASP A 195 -30.25 5.63 14.46
N VAL A 196 -29.80 5.19 15.63
CA VAL A 196 -30.65 4.87 16.77
C VAL A 196 -30.24 5.68 17.99
N THR A 197 -31.21 5.99 18.84
CA THR A 197 -30.94 6.63 20.13
C THR A 197 -30.18 5.68 21.05
N PRO A 198 -29.02 6.07 21.64
CA PRO A 198 -28.23 5.15 22.47
C PRO A 198 -28.87 4.86 23.84
N LEU A 199 -29.58 5.84 24.39
CA LEU A 199 -30.25 5.79 25.69
C LEU A 199 -31.68 6.34 25.56
N SER A 200 -32.52 6.03 26.53
CA SER A 200 -33.86 6.61 26.56
C SER A 200 -33.83 8.07 26.98
N LEU A 201 -34.75 8.84 26.39
CA LEU A 201 -34.95 10.25 26.69
C LEU A 201 -36.32 10.44 27.33
N GLY A 202 -36.37 11.34 28.29
CA GLY A 202 -37.59 11.56 29.06
C GLY A 202 -37.54 12.83 29.90
N SER A 203 -38.64 13.10 30.57
CA SER A 203 -38.77 14.20 31.52
C SER A 203 -39.05 13.65 32.92
N ALA A 204 -38.73 14.45 33.94
CA ALA A 204 -39.20 14.17 35.29
C ALA A 204 -40.71 14.46 35.40
N GLU A 205 -41.49 13.52 35.95
CA GLU A 205 -42.93 13.68 36.14
C GLU A 205 -43.30 13.66 37.64
N GLY A 206 -44.15 14.62 38.03
CA GLY A 206 -44.72 14.72 39.38
C GLY A 206 -43.73 15.19 40.46
N GLU A 207 -44.24 15.34 41.68
CA GLU A 207 -43.45 15.73 42.85
C GLU A 207 -42.45 14.64 43.29
N LEU A 208 -42.67 13.40 42.87
CA LEU A 208 -41.83 12.24 43.19
C LEU A 208 -40.54 12.16 42.35
N GLY A 209 -40.43 12.95 41.28
CA GLY A 209 -39.22 12.96 40.43
C GLY A 209 -38.97 11.67 39.65
N THR A 210 -40.02 10.88 39.39
CA THR A 210 -39.92 9.65 38.60
C THR A 210 -39.52 9.98 37.16
N PHE A 211 -38.56 9.22 36.61
CA PHE A 211 -38.14 9.36 35.22
C PHE A 211 -39.20 8.78 34.30
N MET A 212 -39.74 9.63 33.43
CA MET A 212 -40.75 9.23 32.49
C MET A 212 -40.19 9.17 31.07
N ARG A 213 -39.98 7.96 30.58
CA ARG A 213 -39.49 7.72 29.20
C ARG A 213 -40.53 8.15 28.17
N ILE A 214 -40.12 9.05 27.27
CA ILE A 214 -40.91 9.50 26.12
C ILE A 214 -40.37 8.86 24.84
N VAL A 215 -39.04 8.81 24.69
CA VAL A 215 -38.36 8.10 23.60
C VAL A 215 -37.55 6.97 24.20
N ALA A 216 -37.78 5.74 23.75
CA ALA A 216 -37.04 4.57 24.21
C ALA A 216 -35.63 4.53 23.61
N ARG A 217 -34.69 3.86 24.28
CA ARG A 217 -33.40 3.49 23.69
C ARG A 217 -33.60 2.65 22.43
N ASN A 218 -32.59 2.69 21.56
CA ASN A 218 -32.55 2.00 20.27
C ASN A 218 -33.72 2.38 19.34
N THR A 219 -34.27 3.57 19.49
CA THR A 219 -35.33 4.07 18.60
C THR A 219 -34.69 4.74 17.39
N THR A 220 -35.20 4.45 16.20
CA THR A 220 -34.71 5.00 14.93
C THR A 220 -34.97 6.49 14.82
N ILE A 221 -33.93 7.28 14.52
CA ILE A 221 -34.04 8.71 14.21
C ILE A 221 -34.16 8.90 12.69
N PRO A 222 -34.82 9.95 12.18
CA PRO A 222 -35.48 11.04 12.89
C PRO A 222 -36.81 10.60 13.53
N ILE A 223 -37.13 11.13 14.71
CA ILE A 223 -38.39 10.80 15.41
C ILE A 223 -38.98 12.00 16.15
N LYS A 224 -40.31 12.03 16.18
CA LYS A 224 -41.12 12.95 16.98
C LYS A 224 -42.05 12.16 17.91
N LYS A 225 -41.95 12.40 19.21
CA LYS A 225 -42.83 11.81 20.23
C LYS A 225 -43.29 12.88 21.20
N SER A 226 -44.58 12.89 21.48
CA SER A 226 -45.17 13.84 22.41
C SER A 226 -45.85 13.14 23.58
N ARG A 227 -45.94 13.86 24.70
CA ARG A 227 -46.63 13.41 25.90
C ARG A 227 -47.29 14.59 26.59
N ILE A 228 -48.52 14.40 27.04
CA ILE A 228 -49.27 15.41 27.77
C ILE A 228 -48.87 15.38 29.24
N HIS A 229 -48.44 16.53 29.75
CA HIS A 229 -48.21 16.80 31.16
C HIS A 229 -49.35 17.64 31.72
N MET A 230 -49.69 17.43 32.98
CA MET A 230 -50.76 18.14 33.67
C MET A 230 -50.23 18.97 34.84
N THR A 231 -50.92 20.06 35.16
CA THR A 231 -50.61 20.86 36.36
C THR A 231 -50.82 20.06 37.63
N VAL A 232 -49.83 20.11 38.52
CA VAL A 232 -49.85 19.39 39.81
C VAL A 232 -50.41 20.27 40.94
N VAL A 233 -50.28 21.60 40.81
CA VAL A 233 -50.72 22.59 41.80
C VAL A 233 -51.86 23.45 41.23
N ASP A 234 -52.80 23.84 42.08
CA ASP A 234 -53.88 24.77 41.71
C ASP A 234 -53.33 26.14 41.33
N ASN A 235 -53.84 26.74 40.25
CA ASN A 235 -53.40 28.04 39.73
C ASN A 235 -51.91 28.12 39.36
N GLN A 236 -51.30 26.97 39.02
CA GLN A 236 -49.92 26.90 38.55
C GLN A 236 -49.73 27.70 37.25
N ALA A 237 -48.92 28.77 37.30
CA ALA A 237 -48.68 29.66 36.15
C ALA A 237 -47.47 29.26 35.28
N MET A 238 -46.60 28.39 35.83
CA MET A 238 -45.38 27.93 35.17
C MET A 238 -45.09 26.46 35.51
N ILE A 239 -44.49 25.74 34.56
CA ILE A 239 -43.99 24.37 34.73
C ILE A 239 -42.52 24.37 34.29
N LEU A 240 -41.65 23.79 35.12
CA LEU A 240 -40.26 23.54 34.76
C LEU A 240 -40.12 22.09 34.29
N PHE A 241 -39.84 21.91 33.01
CA PHE A 241 -39.55 20.60 32.44
C PHE A 241 -38.05 20.33 32.49
N LYS A 242 -37.65 19.37 33.31
CA LYS A 242 -36.27 18.88 33.34
C LYS A 242 -36.17 17.65 32.44
N VAL A 243 -35.23 17.68 31.49
CA VAL A 243 -35.05 16.62 30.50
C VAL A 243 -33.81 15.81 30.82
N TYR A 244 -33.98 14.49 30.83
CA TYR A 244 -32.96 13.54 31.24
C TYR A 244 -32.73 12.47 30.16
N GLU A 245 -31.52 11.93 30.19
CA GLU A 245 -31.07 10.80 29.39
C GLU A 245 -30.59 9.67 30.32
N GLY A 246 -31.17 8.48 30.15
CA GLY A 246 -30.78 7.30 30.91
C GLY A 246 -31.87 6.23 30.99
N GLU A 247 -31.64 5.22 31.82
CA GLU A 247 -32.51 4.04 31.96
C GLU A 247 -33.00 3.82 33.39
N LYS A 248 -32.54 4.62 34.36
CA LYS A 248 -32.91 4.44 35.76
C LYS A 248 -34.32 4.97 36.04
N PRO A 249 -35.02 4.42 37.05
CA PRO A 249 -36.41 4.78 37.34
C PRO A 249 -36.57 6.19 37.94
N MET A 250 -35.58 6.69 38.69
CA MET A 250 -35.59 8.05 39.24
C MET A 250 -34.87 9.02 38.32
N ALA A 251 -35.43 10.21 38.11
CA ALA A 251 -34.87 11.19 37.18
C ALA A 251 -33.51 11.73 37.66
N GLU A 252 -33.34 11.91 38.98
CA GLU A 252 -32.11 12.43 39.58
C GLU A 252 -30.88 11.54 39.36
N ASP A 253 -31.08 10.24 39.20
CA ASP A 253 -29.99 9.28 38.97
C ASP A 253 -29.54 9.19 37.50
N ASN A 254 -30.31 9.81 36.60
CA ASN A 254 -30.04 9.89 35.17
C ASN A 254 -29.29 11.18 34.82
N HIS A 255 -28.81 11.28 33.59
CA HIS A 255 -28.06 12.45 33.14
C HIS A 255 -28.99 13.59 32.75
N LEU A 256 -28.90 14.74 33.42
CA LEU A 256 -29.65 15.95 33.04
C LEU A 256 -29.07 16.54 31.76
N LEU A 257 -29.92 16.67 30.73
CA LEU A 257 -29.57 17.31 29.46
C LEU A 257 -29.83 18.81 29.46
N GLY A 258 -30.94 19.23 30.09
CA GLY A 258 -31.34 20.62 30.14
C GLY A 258 -32.70 20.82 30.79
N GLU A 259 -33.09 22.08 30.95
CA GLU A 259 -34.36 22.46 31.57
C GLU A 259 -35.09 23.49 30.70
N LEU A 260 -36.41 23.33 30.57
CA LEU A 260 -37.31 24.22 29.84
C LEU A 260 -38.34 24.80 30.82
N LEU A 261 -38.27 26.10 31.07
CA LEU A 261 -39.26 26.80 31.87
C LEU A 261 -40.44 27.23 30.97
N PHE A 262 -41.55 26.52 31.04
CA PHE A 262 -42.78 26.91 30.35
C PHE A 262 -43.60 27.87 31.22
N THR A 263 -43.91 29.04 30.67
CA THR A 263 -44.70 30.10 31.32
C THR A 263 -45.95 30.43 30.50
N GLY A 264 -46.96 31.01 31.14
CA GLY A 264 -48.19 31.45 30.45
C GLY A 264 -49.35 30.45 30.53
N ILE A 265 -49.33 29.54 31.51
CA ILE A 265 -50.45 28.62 31.74
C ILE A 265 -51.63 29.40 32.35
N PRO A 266 -52.85 29.29 31.79
CA PRO A 266 -54.05 29.85 32.37
C PRO A 266 -54.28 29.31 33.79
N ARG A 267 -54.64 30.19 34.73
CA ARG A 267 -54.93 29.79 36.12
C ARG A 267 -56.15 28.88 36.14
N ALA A 268 -55.93 27.61 36.41
CA ALA A 268 -56.97 26.60 36.53
C ALA A 268 -56.68 25.67 37.73
N PRO A 269 -57.68 24.95 38.25
CA PRO A 269 -57.46 23.86 39.20
C PRO A 269 -56.47 22.83 38.65
N LYS A 270 -55.79 22.11 39.56
CA LYS A 270 -54.87 21.03 39.24
C LYS A 270 -55.49 20.03 38.26
N GLY A 271 -54.69 19.54 37.33
CA GLY A 271 -55.12 18.57 36.31
C GLY A 271 -55.85 19.16 35.10
N LYS A 272 -56.28 20.43 35.13
CA LYS A 272 -56.94 21.07 33.98
C LYS A 272 -55.97 21.72 32.99
N GLY A 273 -54.86 22.27 33.46
CA GLY A 273 -53.82 22.79 32.58
C GLY A 273 -53.06 21.64 31.93
N ARG A 274 -53.18 21.51 30.61
CA ARG A 274 -52.53 20.44 29.82
C ARG A 274 -51.49 21.05 28.90
N VAL A 275 -50.26 20.59 29.05
CA VAL A 275 -49.13 21.01 28.23
C VAL A 275 -48.55 19.78 27.55
N GLU A 276 -48.60 19.76 26.23
CA GLU A 276 -47.97 18.73 25.41
C GLU A 276 -46.48 19.01 25.30
N LEU A 277 -45.66 18.10 25.80
CA LEU A 277 -44.22 18.13 25.67
C LEU A 277 -43.81 17.20 24.53
N THR A 278 -43.17 17.76 23.51
CA THR A 278 -42.78 17.07 22.30
C THR A 278 -41.27 17.02 22.16
N PHE A 279 -40.75 15.81 21.97
CA PHE A 279 -39.36 15.51 21.72
C PHE A 279 -39.19 15.28 20.23
N GLU A 280 -38.38 16.12 19.60
CA GLU A 280 -38.02 16.05 18.19
C GLU A 280 -36.52 15.76 18.10
N ILE A 281 -36.17 14.66 17.44
CA ILE A 281 -34.77 14.27 17.19
C ILE A 281 -34.58 14.29 15.68
N ASP A 282 -33.65 15.12 15.21
CA ASP A 282 -33.32 15.21 13.80
C ASP A 282 -32.40 14.07 13.33
N ALA A 283 -32.09 14.03 12.04
CA ALA A 283 -31.17 13.04 11.48
C ALA A 283 -29.71 13.21 11.98
N ASN A 284 -29.36 14.35 12.56
CA ASN A 284 -28.04 14.62 13.12
C ASN A 284 -27.95 14.24 14.61
N GLY A 285 -29.06 13.82 15.22
CA GLY A 285 -29.16 13.53 16.66
C GLY A 285 -29.30 14.78 17.55
N ILE A 286 -29.65 15.94 17.00
CA ILE A 286 -29.97 17.16 17.75
C ILE A 286 -31.38 17.03 18.33
N LEU A 287 -31.48 17.18 19.65
CA LEU A 287 -32.74 17.12 20.38
C LEU A 287 -33.36 18.53 20.48
N THR A 288 -34.57 18.67 19.97
CA THR A 288 -35.42 19.85 20.19
C THR A 288 -36.62 19.44 21.03
N ILE A 289 -36.84 20.18 22.11
CA ILE A 289 -37.99 19.99 23.00
C ILE A 289 -38.93 21.16 22.80
N VAL A 290 -40.19 20.86 22.52
CA VAL A 290 -41.26 21.85 22.32
C VAL A 290 -42.35 21.59 23.33
N ALA A 291 -42.69 22.58 24.14
CA ALA A 291 -43.84 22.56 25.03
C ALA A 291 -44.96 23.43 24.45
N THR A 292 -46.14 22.86 24.31
CA THR A 292 -47.33 23.51 23.75
C THR A 292 -48.51 23.36 24.70
N GLU A 293 -49.14 24.45 25.09
CA GLU A 293 -50.34 24.40 25.94
C GLU A 293 -51.61 24.27 25.09
N GLU A 294 -52.47 23.30 25.40
CA GLU A 294 -53.57 22.88 24.53
C GLU A 294 -54.67 23.94 24.36
N SER A 295 -54.85 24.84 25.34
CA SER A 295 -55.98 25.79 25.35
C SER A 295 -55.65 27.12 24.67
N THR A 296 -54.46 27.66 24.92
CA THR A 296 -53.99 28.95 24.38
C THR A 296 -53.17 28.78 23.11
N GLY A 297 -52.64 27.58 22.85
CA GLY A 297 -51.68 27.35 21.77
C GLY A 297 -50.32 28.01 22.02
N HIS A 298 -50.05 28.50 23.23
CA HIS A 298 -48.76 29.09 23.58
C HIS A 298 -47.67 28.01 23.51
N THR A 299 -46.56 28.32 22.84
CA THR A 299 -45.46 27.38 22.62
C THR A 299 -44.15 27.96 23.11
N GLN A 300 -43.31 27.09 23.70
CA GLN A 300 -41.93 27.41 24.05
C GLN A 300 -41.05 26.22 23.69
N SER A 301 -39.85 26.47 23.18
CA SER A 301 -38.94 25.42 22.77
C SER A 301 -37.52 25.69 23.24
N ILE A 302 -36.76 24.61 23.38
CA ILE A 302 -35.33 24.62 23.63
C ILE A 302 -34.67 23.58 22.72
N THR A 303 -33.55 23.95 22.13
CA THR A 303 -32.68 23.01 21.40
C THR A 303 -31.50 22.66 22.28
N ILE A 304 -31.32 21.37 22.55
CA ILE A 304 -30.23 20.85 23.37
C ILE A 304 -29.21 20.20 22.43
N VAL A 305 -28.01 20.75 22.43
CA VAL A 305 -26.86 20.15 21.77
C VAL A 305 -26.10 19.37 22.83
N SER A 306 -26.10 18.04 22.74
CA SER A 306 -25.31 17.20 23.64
C SER A 306 -23.82 17.43 23.37
N SER A 307 -23.16 18.20 24.23
CA SER A 307 -21.74 18.51 24.11
C SER A 307 -20.83 17.37 24.61
N ALA A 308 -21.42 16.39 25.31
CA ALA A 308 -20.69 15.24 25.86
C ALA A 308 -20.82 14.05 24.91
N VAL A 309 -19.79 13.80 24.11
CA VAL A 309 -19.67 12.55 23.33
C VAL A 309 -19.48 11.39 24.32
N LYS A 310 -20.53 10.59 24.50
CA LYS A 310 -20.48 9.39 25.36
C LYS A 310 -19.79 8.25 24.60
N THR A 311 -18.82 7.61 25.23
CA THR A 311 -18.20 6.42 24.63
C THR A 311 -19.14 5.21 24.75
N LEU A 312 -19.02 4.25 23.84
CA LEU A 312 -19.79 3.00 23.90
C LEU A 312 -19.58 2.25 25.22
N VAL A 313 -18.39 2.38 25.84
CA VAL A 313 -18.08 1.78 27.14
C VAL A 313 -18.93 2.42 28.24
N ASP A 314 -19.06 3.75 28.22
CA ASP A 314 -19.86 4.47 29.20
C ASP A 314 -21.35 4.17 29.05
N ILE A 315 -21.85 4.10 27.80
CA ILE A 315 -23.25 3.73 27.52
C ILE A 315 -23.54 2.32 28.06
N LYS A 316 -22.69 1.34 27.76
CA LYS A 316 -22.84 -0.04 28.30
C LYS A 316 -22.80 -0.07 29.83
N ARG A 317 -21.94 0.74 30.45
CA ARG A 317 -21.88 0.85 31.92
C ARG A 317 -23.19 1.41 32.49
N MET A 318 -23.74 2.47 31.89
CA MET A 318 -24.99 3.10 32.34
C MET A 318 -26.18 2.16 32.21
N VAL A 319 -26.28 1.41 31.10
CA VAL A 319 -27.32 0.40 30.90
C VAL A 319 -27.19 -0.71 31.95
N ARG A 320 -25.98 -1.26 32.13
CA ARG A 320 -25.73 -2.34 33.09
C ARG A 320 -25.99 -1.95 34.56
N GLN A 321 -25.81 -0.67 34.91
CA GLN A 321 -26.13 -0.16 36.24
C GLN A 321 -27.63 0.03 36.49
N SER A 322 -28.45 -0.05 35.44
CA SER A 322 -29.89 0.19 35.49
C SER A 322 -30.71 -1.09 35.35
N GLU A 323 -30.08 -2.22 35.02
CA GLU A 323 -30.63 -3.59 35.01
C GLU A 323 -30.53 -4.23 36.39
#